data_AF-A0A543IY05-F1
#
_entry.id   AF-A0A543IY05-F1
#
_cell.length_a   1.000
_cell.length_b   1.000
_cell.length_c   1.000
_cell.angle_alpha   90.00
_cell.angle_beta   90.00
_cell.angle_gamma   90.00
#
_symmetry.space_group_name_H-M   'P 1'
#
loop_
_entity.id
_entity.type
_entity.pdbx_description
1 polymer ?
#
loop_
_entity_poly.entity_id
_entity_poly.type
_entity_poly.pdbx_seq_one_letter_code
_entity_poly.pdbx_strand_id
1 'polypeptide(L)'
;MDLYQRQQFDMLLLTAADRLAERAVQRCGGHAEALRRLRENPDGEGVWLTDYVDALFAEFCLDDADGAAFVLRALRTRKVAVSAEGTVTDVLVRLAKAAFADLLAAKVIEALDRAERYG
;
A
#
# COMPACT_ATOMS: atom_id res chain seq x y z
N MET A 1 -6.61 -8.39 -16.57
CA MET A 1 -5.37 -8.97 -16.03
C MET A 1 -5.55 -10.46 -16.01
N ASP A 2 -4.59 -11.21 -16.55
CA ASP A 2 -4.62 -12.69 -16.52
C ASP A 2 -4.30 -13.22 -15.10
N LEU A 3 -4.38 -14.54 -14.93
CA LEU A 3 -4.17 -15.19 -13.63
C LEU A 3 -2.72 -15.02 -13.13
N TYR A 4 -1.74 -15.08 -14.02
CA TYR A 4 -0.33 -14.98 -13.65
C TYR A 4 0.01 -13.59 -13.12
N GLN A 5 -0.37 -12.55 -13.87
CA GLN A 5 -0.23 -11.16 -13.46
C GLN A 5 -0.97 -10.88 -12.14
N ARG A 6 -2.13 -11.53 -11.95
CA ARG A 6 -2.87 -11.41 -10.69
C ARG A 6 -2.10 -11.99 -9.51
N GLN A 7 -1.53 -13.18 -9.67
CA GLN A 7 -0.70 -13.80 -8.65
C GLN A 7 0.55 -12.97 -8.33
N GLN A 8 1.17 -12.35 -9.34
CA GLN A 8 2.30 -11.43 -9.13
C GLN A 8 1.88 -10.22 -8.27
N PHE A 9 0.73 -9.60 -8.58
CA PHE A 9 0.21 -8.49 -7.78
C PHE A 9 -0.12 -8.92 -6.34
N ASP A 10 -0.77 -10.07 -6.17
CA ASP A 10 -1.15 -10.58 -4.85
C ASP A 10 0.10 -10.90 -4.00
N MET A 11 1.17 -11.43 -4.60
CA MET A 11 2.47 -11.64 -3.92
C MET A 11 3.12 -10.32 -3.51
N LEU A 12 3.15 -9.33 -4.41
CA LEU A 12 3.67 -7.99 -4.12
C LEU A 12 2.94 -7.38 -2.93
N LEU A 13 1.60 -7.41 -2.95
CA LEU A 13 0.76 -6.84 -1.90
C LEU A 13 0.99 -7.52 -0.55
N LEU A 14 1.03 -8.86 -0.52
CA LEU A 14 1.27 -9.61 0.71
C LEU A 14 2.64 -9.26 1.31
N THR A 15 3.69 -9.28 0.47
CA THR A 15 5.06 -8.94 0.89
C THR A 15 5.16 -7.51 1.40
N ALA A 16 4.51 -6.57 0.71
CA ALA A 16 4.48 -5.17 1.12
C ALA A 16 3.74 -4.97 2.45
N ALA A 17 2.65 -5.70 2.69
CA ALA A 17 1.87 -5.64 3.92
C ALA A 17 2.67 -6.18 5.10
N ASP A 18 3.30 -7.35 4.96
CA ASP A 18 4.10 -7.97 6.03
C ASP A 18 5.26 -7.06 6.45
N ARG A 19 6.04 -6.56 5.47
CA ARG A 19 7.16 -5.64 5.72
C ARG A 19 6.70 -4.34 6.41
N LEU A 20 5.57 -3.77 6.00
CA LEU A 20 5.05 -2.55 6.62
C LEU A 20 4.55 -2.81 8.04
N ALA A 21 3.85 -3.93 8.26
CA ALA A 21 3.36 -4.33 9.59
C ALA A 21 4.52 -4.50 10.58
N GLU A 22 5.55 -5.26 10.21
CA GLU A 22 6.74 -5.47 11.04
C GLU A 22 7.43 -4.15 11.38
N ARG A 23 7.65 -3.30 10.37
CA ARG A 23 8.28 -1.99 10.51
C ARG A 23 7.47 -1.06 11.42
N ALA A 24 6.14 -1.07 11.29
CA ALA A 24 5.25 -0.28 12.14
C ALA A 24 5.29 -0.76 13.60
N VAL A 25 5.22 -2.08 13.84
CA VAL A 25 5.30 -2.67 15.19
C VAL A 25 6.62 -2.32 15.88
N GLN A 26 7.74 -2.49 15.19
CA GLN A 26 9.08 -2.20 15.73
C GLN A 26 9.22 -0.73 16.15
N ARG A 27 8.66 0.19 15.37
CA ARG A 27 8.79 1.64 15.61
C ARG A 27 7.78 2.19 16.61
N CYS A 28 6.58 1.64 16.61
CA CYS A 28 5.52 2.05 17.51
C CYS A 28 5.63 1.36 18.88
N GLY A 29 6.52 0.38 19.03
CA GLY A 29 6.73 -0.34 20.30
C GLY A 29 5.67 -1.40 20.60
N GLY A 30 4.95 -1.90 19.58
CA GLY A 30 3.97 -2.96 19.74
C GLY A 30 2.82 -2.93 18.72
N HIS A 31 2.04 -4.03 18.69
CA HIS A 31 0.91 -4.21 17.77
C HIS A 31 -0.22 -3.20 18.00
N ALA A 32 -0.63 -3.00 19.26
CA ALA A 32 -1.74 -2.11 19.61
C ALA A 32 -1.45 -0.64 19.22
N GLU A 33 -0.25 -0.14 19.51
CA GLU A 33 0.14 1.23 19.17
C GLU A 33 0.32 1.40 17.65
N ALA A 34 0.90 0.41 16.95
CA ALA A 34 0.99 0.42 15.49
C ALA A 34 -0.40 0.46 14.84
N LEU A 35 -1.33 -0.36 15.33
CA LEU A 35 -2.71 -0.41 14.84
C LEU A 35 -3.45 0.92 15.10
N ARG A 36 -3.26 1.51 16.28
CA ARG A 36 -3.82 2.82 16.63
C ARG A 36 -3.32 3.91 15.68
N ARG A 37 -2.00 4.01 15.49
CA ARG A 37 -1.39 5.01 14.59
C ARG A 37 -1.82 4.83 13.15
N LEU A 38 -1.86 3.60 12.65
CA LEU A 38 -2.29 3.31 11.28
C LEU A 38 -3.76 3.67 11.03
N ARG A 39 -4.63 3.61 12.05
CA ARG A 39 -6.04 4.03 11.94
C ARG A 39 -6.23 5.54 12.04
N GLU A 40 -5.45 6.20 12.89
CA GLU A 40 -5.58 7.65 13.14
C GLU A 40 -4.88 8.50 12.08
N ASN A 41 -3.64 8.15 11.75
CA ASN A 41 -2.81 8.87 10.79
C ASN A 41 -1.78 7.91 10.16
N PRO A 42 -2.11 7.27 9.02
CA PRO A 42 -1.19 6.37 8.31
C PRO A 42 0.13 7.03 7.87
N ASP A 43 0.17 8.35 7.75
CA ASP A 43 1.39 9.12 7.43
C ASP A 43 2.05 9.73 8.67
N GLY A 44 1.57 9.35 9.85
CA GLY A 44 2.16 9.74 11.13
C GLY A 44 3.50 9.04 11.39
N GLU A 45 4.21 9.57 12.39
CA GLU A 45 5.49 9.03 12.84
C GLU A 45 5.38 7.52 13.15
N GLY A 46 6.33 6.75 12.65
CA GLY A 46 6.42 5.30 12.84
C GLY A 46 5.86 4.49 11.67
N VAL A 47 4.87 5.03 10.94
CA VAL A 47 4.22 4.34 9.80
C VAL A 47 4.74 4.89 8.47
N TRP A 48 4.48 6.17 8.17
CA TRP A 48 4.85 6.83 6.90
C TRP A 48 4.40 6.03 5.66
N LEU A 49 3.09 5.75 5.57
CA LEU A 49 2.51 4.93 4.50
C LEU A 49 2.84 5.46 3.10
N THR A 50 2.72 6.77 2.88
CA THR A 50 2.99 7.41 1.59
C THR A 50 4.43 7.19 1.16
N ASP A 51 5.39 7.51 2.04
CA ASP A 51 6.83 7.32 1.77
C ASP A 51 7.17 5.85 1.51
N TYR A 52 6.52 4.93 2.22
CA TYR A 52 6.68 3.50 2.01
C TYR A 52 6.19 3.07 0.63
N VAL A 53 5.01 3.54 0.20
CA VAL A 53 4.46 3.25 -1.12
C VAL A 53 5.31 3.88 -2.22
N ASP A 54 5.84 5.08 -2.01
CA ASP A 54 6.75 5.73 -2.94
C ASP A 54 8.04 4.93 -3.14
N ALA A 55 8.67 4.50 -2.05
CA ALA A 55 9.87 3.66 -2.10
C ALA A 55 9.59 2.30 -2.74
N LEU A 56 8.45 1.68 -2.43
CA LEU A 56 8.04 0.40 -3.01
C LEU A 56 7.82 0.54 -4.52
N PHE A 57 7.16 1.60 -4.97
CA PHE A 57 6.92 1.80 -6.40
C PHE A 57 8.24 1.99 -7.15
N ALA A 58 9.20 2.72 -6.59
CA ALA A 58 10.53 2.85 -7.19
C ALA A 58 11.31 1.51 -7.18
N GLU A 59 11.27 0.75 -6.07
CA GLU A 59 11.97 -0.54 -5.93
C GLU A 59 11.49 -1.57 -6.97
N PHE A 60 10.19 -1.59 -7.26
CA PHE A 60 9.55 -2.55 -8.15
C PHE A 60 9.31 -2.01 -9.57
N CYS A 61 9.86 -0.84 -9.92
CA CYS A 61 9.67 -0.18 -11.22
C CYS A 61 8.17 -0.02 -11.58
N LEU A 62 7.37 0.45 -10.62
CA LEU A 62 5.94 0.71 -10.75
C LEU A 62 5.61 2.20 -10.93
N ASP A 63 6.63 3.06 -10.87
CA ASP A 63 6.55 4.53 -10.94
C ASP A 63 6.59 5.09 -12.38
N ASP A 64 6.28 4.25 -13.36
CA ASP A 64 6.02 4.64 -14.76
C ASP A 64 4.59 4.30 -15.21
N ALA A 65 4.27 4.57 -16.47
CA ALA A 65 2.93 4.36 -17.01
C ALA A 65 2.53 2.87 -17.07
N ASP A 66 3.46 1.97 -17.39
CA ASP A 66 3.19 0.54 -17.55
C ASP A 66 3.02 -0.14 -16.19
N GLY A 67 3.90 0.18 -15.25
CA GLY A 67 3.83 -0.27 -13.86
C GLY A 67 2.59 0.24 -13.15
N ALA A 68 2.25 1.52 -13.30
CA ALA A 68 1.01 2.08 -12.78
C ALA A 68 -0.23 1.39 -13.40
N ALA A 69 -0.23 1.15 -14.71
CA ALA A 69 -1.31 0.44 -15.38
C ALA A 69 -1.45 -1.02 -14.89
N PHE A 70 -0.35 -1.70 -14.58
CA PHE A 70 -0.37 -3.03 -13.95
C PHE A 70 -1.12 -2.99 -12.61
N VAL A 71 -0.76 -2.06 -11.72
CA VAL A 71 -1.43 -1.89 -10.42
C VAL A 71 -2.92 -1.55 -10.60
N LEU A 72 -3.24 -0.58 -11.46
CA LEU A 72 -4.62 -0.14 -11.69
C LEU A 72 -5.50 -1.25 -12.29
N ARG A 73 -4.96 -2.11 -13.15
CA ARG A 73 -5.68 -3.28 -13.68
C ARG A 73 -6.07 -4.26 -12.57
N ALA A 74 -5.22 -4.41 -11.54
CA ALA A 74 -5.53 -5.23 -10.37
C ALA A 74 -6.58 -4.58 -9.45
N LEU A 75 -6.58 -3.24 -9.38
CA LEU A 75 -7.41 -2.42 -8.50
C LEU A 75 -8.63 -1.78 -9.18
N ARG A 76 -8.99 -2.24 -10.39
CA ARG A 76 -9.98 -1.60 -11.28
C ARG A 76 -11.36 -1.29 -10.70
N THR A 77 -11.75 -1.92 -9.59
CA THR A 77 -13.04 -1.72 -8.93
C THR A 77 -12.97 -0.80 -7.71
N ARG A 78 -11.77 -0.36 -7.29
CA ARG A 78 -11.61 0.52 -6.14
C ARG A 78 -11.98 1.95 -6.52
N LYS A 79 -12.61 2.64 -5.58
CA LYS A 79 -12.87 4.09 -5.68
C LYS A 79 -11.66 4.83 -5.13
N VAL A 80 -11.20 5.85 -5.84
CA VAL A 80 -10.08 6.70 -5.44
C VAL A 80 -10.38 8.12 -5.90
N ALA A 81 -10.00 9.10 -5.07
CA ALA A 81 -10.02 10.51 -5.43
C ALA A 81 -8.59 10.97 -5.71
N VAL A 82 -8.33 11.53 -6.89
CA VAL A 82 -7.00 12.00 -7.27
C VAL A 82 -7.10 13.28 -8.11
N SER A 83 -6.13 14.19 -7.96
CA SER A 83 -5.99 15.34 -8.88
C SER A 83 -5.51 14.88 -10.25
N ALA A 84 -6.08 15.44 -11.32
CA ALA A 84 -5.76 15.12 -12.71
C ALA A 84 -4.68 16.04 -13.32
N GLU A 85 -3.88 16.71 -12.49
CA GLU A 85 -2.81 17.61 -12.97
C GLU A 85 -1.56 16.84 -13.41
N GLY A 86 -0.98 17.26 -14.54
CA GLY A 86 0.27 16.74 -15.09
C GLY A 86 0.10 15.98 -16.41
N THR A 87 1.09 15.15 -16.73
CA THR A 87 1.03 14.22 -17.86
C THR A 87 0.14 13.02 -17.52
N VAL A 88 -0.21 12.22 -18.55
CA VAL A 88 -0.96 10.97 -18.34
C VAL A 88 -0.22 10.04 -17.38
N THR A 89 1.11 9.92 -17.51
CA THR A 89 1.94 9.12 -16.61
C THR A 89 1.84 9.62 -15.17
N ASP A 90 1.93 10.93 -14.94
CA ASP A 90 1.81 11.51 -13.60
C ASP A 90 0.47 11.16 -12.95
N VAL A 91 -0.62 11.27 -13.72
CA VAL A 91 -1.97 10.95 -13.24
C VAL A 91 -2.12 9.45 -12.96
N LEU A 92 -1.60 8.58 -13.84
CA LEU A 92 -1.66 7.12 -13.65
C LEU A 92 -0.88 6.68 -12.41
N VAL A 93 0.36 7.17 -12.25
CA VAL A 93 1.21 6.84 -11.11
C VAL A 93 0.57 7.32 -9.81
N ARG A 94 0.06 8.55 -9.78
CA ARG A 94 -0.63 9.11 -8.60
C ARG A 94 -1.88 8.30 -8.24
N LEU A 95 -2.68 7.93 -9.23
CA LEU A 95 -3.88 7.10 -9.02
C LEU A 95 -3.49 5.70 -8.52
N ALA A 96 -2.45 5.09 -9.09
CA ALA A 96 -1.98 3.76 -8.70
C ALA A 96 -1.47 3.75 -7.26
N LYS A 97 -0.64 4.73 -6.88
CA LYS A 97 -0.11 4.88 -5.52
C LYS A 97 -1.23 5.08 -4.51
N ALA A 98 -2.19 5.98 -4.78
CA ALA A 98 -3.33 6.21 -3.89
C ALA A 98 -4.19 4.93 -3.72
N ALA A 99 -4.53 4.26 -4.83
CA ALA A 99 -5.31 3.02 -4.79
C ALA A 99 -4.60 1.90 -4.02
N PHE A 100 -3.27 1.80 -4.20
CA PHE A 100 -2.45 0.79 -3.56
C PHE A 100 -2.25 1.08 -2.07
N ALA A 101 -1.98 2.34 -1.70
CA ALA A 101 -1.84 2.77 -0.31
C ALA A 101 -3.11 2.44 0.51
N ASP A 102 -4.28 2.74 -0.04
CA ASP A 102 -5.56 2.43 0.62
C ASP A 102 -5.74 0.92 0.86
N LEU A 103 -5.42 0.09 -0.14
CA LEU A 103 -5.51 -1.37 0.00
C LEU A 103 -4.45 -1.90 0.97
N LEU A 104 -3.23 -1.39 0.90
CA LEU A 104 -2.12 -1.78 1.75
C LEU A 104 -2.45 -1.47 3.21
N ALA A 105 -2.93 -0.26 3.51
CA ALA A 105 -3.35 0.13 4.86
C ALA A 105 -4.40 -0.83 5.40
N ALA A 106 -5.45 -1.13 4.61
CA ALA A 106 -6.48 -2.09 5.02
C ALA A 106 -5.90 -3.47 5.33
N LYS A 107 -4.95 -3.97 4.52
CA LYS A 107 -4.32 -5.27 4.74
C LYS A 107 -3.43 -5.31 5.97
N VAL A 108 -2.67 -4.25 6.22
CA VAL A 108 -1.85 -4.13 7.43
C VAL A 108 -2.72 -4.04 8.68
N ILE A 109 -3.82 -3.26 8.64
CA ILE A 109 -4.80 -3.20 9.73
C ILE A 109 -5.37 -4.60 10.01
N GLU A 110 -5.81 -5.34 8.98
CA GLU A 110 -6.32 -6.71 9.12
C GLU A 110 -5.28 -7.66 9.75
N ALA A 111 -4.01 -7.54 9.35
CA ALA A 111 -2.93 -8.37 9.86
C ALA A 111 -2.61 -8.08 11.33
N LEU A 112 -2.49 -6.79 11.69
CA LEU A 112 -2.22 -6.37 13.06
C LEU A 112 -3.38 -6.69 14.02
N ASP A 113 -4.62 -6.48 13.58
CA ASP A 113 -5.84 -6.80 14.35
C ASP A 113 -5.96 -8.32 14.60
N ARG A 114 -5.52 -9.15 13.65
CA ARG A 114 -5.42 -10.60 13.84
C ARG A 114 -4.30 -10.95 14.83
N ALA A 115 -3.13 -10.35 14.70
CA ALA A 115 -2.00 -10.61 15.59
C ALA A 115 -2.31 -10.21 17.04
N GLU A 116 -3.02 -9.09 17.27
CA GLU A 116 -3.42 -8.66 18.61
C GLU A 116 -4.44 -9.60 19.28
N ARG A 117 -5.34 -10.22 18.51
CA ARG A 117 -6.38 -11.12 19.06
C ARG A 117 -5.91 -12.55 19.33
N TYR A 118 -4.90 -13.03 18.60
CA TYR A 118 -4.46 -14.43 18.63
C TYR A 118 -2.99 -14.62 18.99
N GLY A 119 -2.25 -13.53 19.21
CA GLY A 119 -0.85 -13.52 19.65
C GLY A 119 -0.67 -13.39 21.15
#